data_AF-A0A970Q2D7-F1
#
_entry.id   AF-A0A970Q2D7-F1
#
_cell.length_a   1.000
_cell.length_b   1.000
_cell.length_c   1.000
_cell.angle_alpha   90.00
_cell.angle_beta   90.00
_cell.angle_gamma   90.00
#
_symmetry.space_group_name_H-M   'P 1'
#
loop_
_entity.id
_entity.type
_entity.pdbx_description
1 polymer ?
#
loop_
_entity_poly.entity_id
_entity_poly.type
_entity_poly.pdbx_seq_one_letter_code
_entity_poly.pdbx_strand_id
1 'polypeptide(L)'
;MIQGCQEIRDLIPLYIKQELTDENHLKVEEHLTHCPDCRQVMKNSTEHYAIVNPAEAEENCVPLNEHPHQKQRNKQFLTIASVLLLMIGVGIISYGMGIMPDNELLEARDAVRALKANGLELSPKLASTDDDLAVNGVLPIEYQVDKSEDSILVYVFDSVDKRRLGENNIAKYYPSPVYRPARNLMLFYQAVMPETLEEYTAILPTLQSRMKAFTDTVFLDLNQGETVTLKGQSEHWQGEITIQYFQYWFQNENDVTGLDSYALTKGFLRYIGDEEEIKDLSYKYSSNTLSRGGTKTQLNGTEVKINDEGSGAYIPDCYQVKVEWNGKVEEFEMTRM
;
A
#
# COMPACT_ATOMS: atom_id res chain seq x y z
N MET A 1 6.61 -41.10 5.13
CA MET A 1 5.99 -39.80 5.43
C MET A 1 6.83 -39.14 6.51
N ILE A 2 7.56 -38.09 6.16
CA ILE A 2 8.37 -37.32 7.12
C ILE A 2 7.40 -36.44 7.94
N GLN A 3 7.55 -36.43 9.25
CA GLN A 3 6.74 -35.65 10.18
C GLN A 3 6.80 -34.15 9.79
N GLY A 4 5.65 -33.47 9.71
CA GLY A 4 5.56 -32.03 9.39
C GLY A 4 5.23 -31.65 7.93
N CYS A 5 5.13 -32.60 6.98
CA CYS A 5 4.87 -32.25 5.57
C CYS A 5 3.54 -31.52 5.32
N GLN A 6 2.51 -31.79 6.13
CA GLN A 6 1.19 -31.18 5.93
C GLN A 6 1.18 -29.70 6.32
N GLU A 7 1.80 -29.39 7.46
CA GLU A 7 2.02 -28.02 7.92
C GLU A 7 2.82 -27.20 6.90
N ILE A 8 3.89 -27.77 6.33
CA ILE A 8 4.69 -27.08 5.31
C ILE A 8 3.89 -26.86 4.02
N ARG A 9 3.05 -27.81 3.61
CA ARG A 9 2.19 -27.64 2.42
C ARG A 9 1.18 -26.52 2.57
N ASP A 10 0.65 -26.33 3.78
CA ASP A 10 -0.28 -25.24 4.08
C ASP A 10 0.43 -23.87 4.08
N LEU A 11 1.73 -23.85 4.40
CA LEU A 11 2.57 -22.64 4.37
C LEU A 11 3.11 -22.29 2.98
N ILE A 12 3.25 -23.24 2.05
CA ILE A 12 3.79 -22.99 0.69
C ILE A 12 3.08 -21.85 -0.06
N PRO A 13 1.75 -21.73 -0.08
CA PRO A 13 1.07 -20.62 -0.76
C PRO A 13 1.40 -19.25 -0.15
N LEU A 14 1.57 -19.18 1.17
CA LEU A 14 1.95 -17.96 1.89
C LEU A 14 3.44 -17.65 1.72
N TYR A 15 4.28 -18.68 1.68
CA TYR A 15 5.72 -18.57 1.37
C TYR A 15 5.95 -17.97 -0.02
N ILE A 16 5.21 -18.43 -1.04
CA ILE A 16 5.29 -17.90 -2.41
C ILE A 16 4.87 -16.42 -2.46
N LYS A 17 3.92 -16.00 -1.62
CA LYS A 17 3.45 -14.61 -1.51
C LYS A 17 4.28 -13.73 -0.58
N GLN A 18 5.32 -14.27 0.05
CA GLN A 18 6.14 -13.61 1.07
C GLN A 18 5.32 -13.09 2.28
N GLU A 19 4.23 -13.78 2.63
CA GLU A 19 3.31 -13.40 3.73
C GLU A 19 3.59 -14.20 5.02
N LEU A 20 4.80 -14.79 5.16
CA LEU A 20 5.19 -15.57 6.33
C LEU A 20 6.06 -14.76 7.30
N THR A 21 5.94 -15.08 8.59
CA THR A 21 6.90 -14.64 9.61
C THR A 21 8.27 -15.28 9.39
N ASP A 22 9.35 -14.64 9.84
CA ASP A 22 10.73 -15.13 9.69
C ASP A 22 10.91 -16.56 10.23
N GLU A 23 10.24 -16.89 11.34
CA GLU A 23 10.26 -18.22 11.94
C GLU A 23 9.66 -19.29 11.00
N ASN A 24 8.53 -18.98 10.35
CA ASN A 24 7.87 -19.90 9.44
C ASN A 24 8.57 -19.95 8.08
N HIS A 25 9.20 -18.84 7.66
CA HIS A 25 10.04 -18.80 6.48
C HIS A 25 11.23 -19.76 6.61
N LEU A 26 11.94 -19.69 7.74
CA LEU A 26 13.07 -20.57 8.04
C LEU A 26 12.64 -22.05 8.12
N LYS A 27 11.48 -22.34 8.73
CA LYS A 27 10.91 -23.69 8.80
C LYS A 27 10.60 -24.28 7.41
N VAL A 28 10.04 -23.46 6.50
CA VAL A 28 9.75 -23.90 5.13
C VAL A 28 11.05 -24.17 4.36
N GLU A 29 12.04 -23.28 4.44
CA GLU A 29 13.34 -23.46 3.78
C GLU A 29 14.08 -24.71 4.28
N GLU A 30 14.18 -24.88 5.60
CA GLU A 30 14.81 -26.03 6.22
C GLU A 30 14.14 -27.33 5.79
N HIS A 31 12.80 -27.36 5.74
CA HIS A 31 12.06 -28.55 5.30
C HIS A 31 12.24 -28.84 3.80
N LEU A 32 12.26 -27.81 2.95
CA LEU A 32 12.45 -27.94 1.50
C LEU A 32 13.85 -28.44 1.13
N THR A 33 14.86 -28.27 1.98
CA THR A 33 16.18 -28.88 1.75
C THR A 33 16.16 -30.41 1.93
N HIS A 34 15.29 -30.94 2.81
CA HIS A 34 15.27 -32.35 3.18
C HIS A 34 14.11 -33.16 2.55
N CYS A 35 13.02 -32.51 2.13
CA CYS A 35 11.82 -33.19 1.63
C CYS A 35 11.61 -33.02 0.10
N PRO A 36 11.82 -34.08 -0.71
CA PRO A 36 11.60 -34.01 -2.16
C PRO A 36 10.12 -33.82 -2.54
N ASP A 37 9.19 -34.36 -1.75
CA ASP A 37 7.75 -34.25 -2.03
C ASP A 37 7.25 -32.81 -1.88
N CYS A 38 7.69 -32.10 -0.82
CA CYS A 38 7.33 -30.69 -0.60
C CYS A 38 8.00 -29.76 -1.61
N ARG A 39 9.21 -30.08 -2.10
CA ARG A 39 9.82 -29.38 -3.24
C ARG A 39 9.00 -29.49 -4.51
N GLN A 40 8.45 -30.68 -4.80
CA GLN A 40 7.59 -30.85 -5.97
C GLN A 40 6.29 -30.06 -5.84
N VAL A 41 5.70 -30.02 -4.64
CA VAL A 41 4.53 -29.17 -4.35
C VAL A 41 4.87 -27.69 -4.54
N MET A 42 5.99 -27.21 -3.98
CA MET A 42 6.44 -25.82 -4.16
C MET A 42 6.65 -25.49 -5.63
N LYS A 43 7.29 -26.38 -6.40
CA LYS A 43 7.49 -26.19 -7.85
C LYS A 43 6.17 -26.10 -8.61
N ASN A 44 5.24 -27.01 -8.35
CA ASN A 44 3.92 -27.00 -9.00
C ASN A 44 3.10 -25.77 -8.61
N SER A 45 3.17 -25.34 -7.35
CA SER A 45 2.50 -24.13 -6.85
C SER A 45 3.12 -22.85 -7.42
N THR A 46 4.45 -22.83 -7.61
CA THR A 46 5.18 -21.71 -8.23
C THR A 46 4.94 -21.66 -9.73
N GLU A 47 4.84 -22.79 -10.43
CA GLU A 47 4.46 -22.85 -11.85
C GLU A 47 3.01 -22.39 -12.06
N HIS A 48 2.08 -22.75 -11.17
CA HIS A 48 0.72 -22.22 -11.19
C HIS A 48 0.67 -20.71 -10.92
N TYR A 49 1.57 -20.21 -10.06
CA TYR A 49 1.73 -18.77 -9.79
C TYR A 49 2.41 -18.02 -10.96
N ALA A 50 3.37 -18.65 -11.66
CA ALA A 50 4.08 -18.09 -12.80
C ALA A 50 3.24 -18.04 -14.09
N ILE A 51 2.26 -18.95 -14.26
CA ILE A 51 1.24 -18.85 -15.32
C ILE A 51 0.32 -17.63 -15.07
N VAL A 52 0.21 -17.17 -13.82
CA VAL A 52 -0.59 -15.99 -13.42
C VAL A 52 0.23 -14.69 -13.47
N ASN A 53 1.56 -14.75 -13.61
CA ASN A 53 2.41 -13.56 -13.64
C ASN A 53 3.72 -13.78 -14.42
N PRO A 54 3.80 -13.33 -15.69
CA PRO A 54 5.06 -13.14 -16.37
C PRO A 54 5.30 -11.65 -16.65
N ALA A 55 6.19 -11.00 -15.91
CA ALA A 55 6.89 -9.80 -16.39
C ALA A 55 8.05 -9.40 -15.46
N GLU A 56 9.27 -9.44 -15.99
CA GLU A 56 10.34 -8.50 -15.61
C GLU A 56 10.82 -7.80 -16.90
N ALA A 57 10.88 -6.45 -16.84
CA ALA A 57 11.64 -5.45 -17.63
C ALA A 57 11.49 -5.44 -19.18
N GLU A 58 11.28 -4.32 -19.91
CA GLU A 58 11.50 -2.87 -19.71
C GLU A 58 10.75 -2.06 -20.82
N GLU A 59 10.46 -0.78 -20.52
CA GLU A 59 10.17 0.40 -21.40
C GLU A 59 9.01 0.44 -22.45
N ASN A 60 8.08 1.40 -22.19
CA ASN A 60 7.05 2.02 -23.05
C ASN A 60 5.83 1.18 -23.51
N CYS A 61 4.64 1.79 -23.43
CA CYS A 61 3.34 1.24 -23.82
C CYS A 61 3.31 0.80 -25.30
N VAL A 62 3.47 -0.50 -25.58
CA VAL A 62 3.38 -1.09 -26.94
C VAL A 62 2.56 -2.40 -26.91
N PRO A 63 1.75 -2.72 -27.96
CA PRO A 63 0.79 -3.83 -27.94
C PRO A 63 1.45 -5.23 -28.02
N LEU A 64 0.77 -6.22 -27.44
CA LEU A 64 1.16 -7.64 -27.36
C LEU A 64 1.38 -8.28 -28.74
N ASN A 65 2.56 -8.90 -28.96
CA ASN A 65 2.80 -9.93 -29.99
C ASN A 65 3.94 -10.90 -29.58
N GLU A 66 3.87 -12.15 -30.02
CA GLU A 66 4.59 -13.33 -29.50
C GLU A 66 5.92 -13.74 -30.21
N HIS A 67 6.87 -14.27 -29.40
CA HIS A 67 7.93 -15.30 -29.66
C HIS A 67 9.19 -15.01 -30.55
N PRO A 68 10.30 -15.82 -30.50
CA PRO A 68 10.94 -16.65 -29.45
C PRO A 68 12.50 -16.51 -29.30
N HIS A 69 13.04 -17.21 -28.28
CA HIS A 69 14.42 -17.27 -27.73
C HIS A 69 15.62 -17.57 -28.67
N GLN A 70 16.82 -17.05 -28.32
CA GLN A 70 18.11 -17.63 -28.73
C GLN A 70 19.26 -17.54 -27.69
N LYS A 71 20.17 -18.52 -27.78
CA LYS A 71 21.14 -19.08 -26.81
C LYS A 71 22.23 -18.16 -26.24
N GLN A 72 22.61 -18.46 -24.99
CA GLN A 72 23.67 -17.85 -24.18
C GLN A 72 25.00 -18.64 -24.28
N ARG A 73 26.16 -17.95 -24.38
CA ARG A 73 27.51 -18.54 -24.15
C ARG A 73 28.46 -17.57 -23.42
N ASN A 74 29.01 -18.09 -22.31
CA ASN A 74 30.22 -17.76 -21.53
C ASN A 74 30.60 -16.27 -21.29
N LYS A 75 30.22 -15.73 -20.11
CA LYS A 75 30.65 -14.42 -19.58
C LYS A 75 31.04 -14.45 -18.09
N GLN A 76 32.04 -15.24 -17.69
CA GLN A 76 32.49 -15.24 -16.28
C GLN A 76 33.48 -14.11 -15.93
N PHE A 77 34.10 -13.44 -16.92
CA PHE A 77 34.98 -12.27 -16.69
C PHE A 77 34.30 -10.92 -16.89
N LEU A 78 33.10 -10.88 -17.48
CA LEU A 78 32.34 -9.64 -17.72
C LEU A 78 31.47 -9.23 -16.51
N THR A 79 31.12 -10.20 -15.65
CA THR A 79 30.18 -10.05 -14.54
C THR A 79 30.71 -9.22 -13.37
N ILE A 80 32.01 -9.30 -13.07
CA ILE A 80 32.58 -8.56 -11.91
C ILE A 80 32.69 -7.06 -12.24
N ALA A 81 33.13 -6.72 -13.45
CA ALA A 81 33.23 -5.34 -13.90
C ALA A 81 31.84 -4.69 -14.11
N SER A 82 30.85 -5.45 -14.58
CA SER A 82 29.47 -4.96 -14.71
C SER A 82 28.82 -4.69 -13.34
N VAL A 83 29.09 -5.52 -12.34
CA VAL A 83 28.55 -5.32 -10.97
C VAL A 83 29.12 -4.06 -10.32
N LEU A 84 30.42 -3.79 -10.48
CA LEU A 84 31.05 -2.57 -9.98
C LEU A 84 30.57 -1.30 -10.70
N LEU A 85 30.37 -1.36 -12.02
CA LEU A 85 29.78 -0.26 -12.80
C LEU A 85 28.29 -0.04 -12.48
N LEU A 86 27.54 -1.10 -12.17
CA LEU A 86 26.16 -1.00 -11.67
C LEU A 86 26.11 -0.33 -10.29
N MET A 87 27.00 -0.68 -9.36
CA MET A 87 27.05 -0.05 -8.03
C MET A 87 27.38 1.45 -8.11
N ILE A 88 28.32 1.82 -8.98
CA ILE A 88 28.68 3.23 -9.23
C ILE A 88 27.54 3.94 -9.99
N GLY A 89 26.90 3.26 -10.95
CA GLY A 89 25.77 3.78 -11.71
C GLY A 89 24.55 4.04 -10.84
N VAL A 90 24.18 3.10 -9.96
CA VAL A 90 23.10 3.26 -8.99
C VAL A 90 23.41 4.43 -8.06
N GLY A 91 24.63 4.51 -7.50
CA GLY A 91 25.03 5.64 -6.66
C GLY A 91 24.97 7.01 -7.36
N ILE A 92 25.31 7.08 -8.65
CA ILE A 92 25.24 8.31 -9.45
C ILE A 92 23.79 8.66 -9.82
N ILE A 93 22.94 7.67 -10.12
CA ILE A 93 21.52 7.87 -10.43
C ILE A 93 20.78 8.37 -9.17
N SER A 94 21.05 7.79 -7.99
CA SER A 94 20.51 8.27 -6.71
C SER A 94 20.87 9.73 -6.43
N TYR A 95 22.11 10.12 -6.70
CA TYR A 95 22.59 11.49 -6.49
C TYR A 95 22.03 12.47 -7.53
N GLY A 96 21.87 12.04 -8.79
CA GLY A 96 21.35 12.85 -9.90
C GLY A 96 19.84 13.07 -9.86
N MET A 97 19.07 12.16 -9.26
CA MET A 97 17.61 12.27 -9.11
C MET A 97 17.19 13.14 -7.90
N GLY A 98 18.13 13.70 -7.14
CA GLY A 98 17.79 14.52 -5.97
C GLY A 98 17.11 13.73 -4.84
N ILE A 99 17.21 12.39 -4.86
CA ILE A 99 16.75 11.51 -3.78
C ILE A 99 17.80 11.58 -2.66
N MET A 100 17.91 12.74 -2.02
CA MET A 100 18.64 12.83 -0.76
C MET A 100 17.70 12.30 0.33
N PRO A 101 18.16 11.37 1.18
CA PRO A 101 17.38 10.94 2.33
C PRO A 101 17.10 12.16 3.22
N ASP A 102 15.83 12.44 3.44
CA ASP A 102 15.39 13.50 4.34
C ASP A 102 15.33 12.90 5.74
N ASN A 103 16.34 13.14 6.56
CA ASN A 103 16.39 12.65 7.94
C ASN A 103 15.68 13.60 8.93
N GLU A 104 14.85 14.53 8.45
CA GLU A 104 14.04 15.40 9.31
C GLU A 104 12.93 14.61 10.01
N LEU A 105 13.18 14.32 11.28
CA LEU A 105 12.20 13.73 12.17
C LEU A 105 11.21 14.81 12.65
N LEU A 106 9.95 14.42 12.75
CA LEU A 106 8.90 15.28 13.27
C LEU A 106 8.87 15.21 14.80
N GLU A 107 8.53 16.34 15.40
CA GLU A 107 8.15 16.42 16.79
C GLU A 107 6.62 16.40 16.93
N ALA A 108 6.10 16.07 18.11
CA ALA A 108 4.65 16.10 18.37
C ALA A 108 4.02 17.48 18.09
N ARG A 109 4.77 18.57 18.29
CA ARG A 109 4.30 19.93 18.00
C ARG A 109 4.01 20.16 16.53
N ASP A 110 4.69 19.46 15.63
CA ASP A 110 4.51 19.61 14.19
C ASP A 110 3.20 18.94 13.76
N ALA A 111 2.89 17.76 14.33
CA ALA A 111 1.59 17.12 14.22
C ALA A 111 0.46 18.02 14.74
N VAL A 112 0.59 18.59 15.94
CA VAL A 112 -0.41 19.49 16.52
C VAL A 112 -0.63 20.73 15.65
N ARG A 113 0.45 21.32 15.13
CA ARG A 113 0.37 22.50 14.25
C ARG A 113 -0.36 22.16 12.95
N ALA A 114 -0.05 21.03 12.32
CA ALA A 114 -0.68 20.60 11.09
C ALA A 114 -2.18 20.28 11.30
N LEU A 115 -2.52 19.58 12.38
CA LEU A 115 -3.92 19.25 12.73
C LEU A 115 -4.73 20.53 12.98
N LYS A 116 -4.15 21.50 13.72
CA LYS A 116 -4.78 22.79 13.94
C LYS A 116 -5.01 23.56 12.63
N ALA A 117 -4.03 23.56 11.73
CA ALA A 117 -4.15 24.23 10.43
C ALA A 117 -5.31 23.66 9.58
N ASN A 118 -5.66 22.38 9.79
CA ASN A 118 -6.77 21.69 9.13
C ASN A 118 -8.06 21.65 9.96
N GLY A 119 -8.20 22.52 10.95
CA GLY A 119 -9.43 22.70 11.73
C GLY A 119 -9.63 21.69 12.86
N LEU A 120 -8.61 20.90 13.21
CA LEU A 120 -8.58 20.08 14.41
C LEU A 120 -7.78 20.79 15.50
N GLU A 121 -8.47 21.63 16.27
CA GLU A 121 -7.86 22.25 17.44
C GLU A 121 -7.66 21.22 18.55
N LEU A 122 -6.47 21.21 19.12
CA LEU A 122 -6.06 20.28 20.16
C LEU A 122 -5.68 21.02 21.42
N SER A 123 -6.11 20.49 22.56
CA SER A 123 -5.63 20.91 23.87
C SER A 123 -4.80 19.78 24.49
N PRO A 124 -3.62 20.07 25.05
CA PRO A 124 -2.80 19.03 25.66
C PRO A 124 -3.53 18.45 26.87
N LYS A 125 -3.63 17.12 26.93
CA LYS A 125 -3.83 16.41 28.19
C LYS A 125 -2.44 16.15 28.79
N LEU A 126 -2.36 15.95 30.10
CA LEU A 126 -1.09 15.58 30.73
C LEU A 126 -0.50 14.36 29.99
N ALA A 127 0.83 14.31 29.86
CA ALA A 127 1.51 13.14 29.31
C ALA A 127 1.01 11.88 30.02
N SER A 128 0.66 10.84 29.26
CA SER A 128 0.17 9.61 29.86
C SER A 128 1.25 9.01 30.75
N THR A 129 0.88 8.59 31.95
CA THR A 129 1.70 7.75 32.82
C THR A 129 1.20 6.30 32.82
N ASP A 130 0.28 5.97 31.92
CA ASP A 130 -0.30 4.65 31.79
C ASP A 130 0.55 3.80 30.87
N ASP A 131 1.33 2.89 31.46
CA ASP A 131 2.19 1.95 30.74
C ASP A 131 1.39 1.01 29.82
N ASP A 132 0.08 0.83 30.05
CA ASP A 132 -0.77 0.01 29.17
C ASP A 132 -1.01 0.70 27.81
N LEU A 133 -0.80 2.02 27.72
CA LEU A 133 -0.82 2.76 26.47
C LEU A 133 0.54 2.75 25.77
N ALA A 134 1.60 2.20 26.35
CA ALA A 134 2.92 2.22 25.73
C ALA A 134 2.98 1.30 24.49
N VAL A 135 3.43 1.85 23.36
CA VAL A 135 3.70 1.07 22.15
C VAL A 135 5.21 0.92 22.00
N ASN A 136 5.69 -0.32 22.12
CA ASN A 136 7.12 -0.64 22.07
C ASN A 136 7.96 0.20 23.07
N GLY A 137 7.42 0.42 24.27
CA GLY A 137 8.07 1.21 25.33
C GLY A 137 7.95 2.73 25.18
N VAL A 138 7.25 3.22 24.15
CA VAL A 138 7.01 4.65 23.93
C VAL A 138 5.62 5.01 24.44
N LEU A 139 5.54 5.94 25.38
CA LEU A 139 4.28 6.50 25.88
C LEU A 139 3.77 7.60 24.93
N PRO A 140 2.45 7.71 24.74
CA PRO A 140 1.89 8.77 23.92
C PRO A 140 1.83 10.10 24.69
N ILE A 141 1.88 11.18 23.92
CA ILE A 141 1.35 12.48 24.35
C ILE A 141 -0.13 12.51 23.95
N GLU A 142 -1.01 12.64 24.93
CA GLU A 142 -2.45 12.69 24.69
C GLU A 142 -2.92 14.13 24.46
N TYR A 143 -3.77 14.32 23.46
CA TYR A 143 -4.43 15.58 23.16
C TYR A 143 -5.94 15.37 23.13
N GLN A 144 -6.70 16.29 23.73
CA GLN A 144 -8.15 16.34 23.56
C GLN A 144 -8.49 17.15 22.30
N VAL A 145 -9.39 16.61 21.49
CA VAL A 145 -9.95 17.31 20.33
C VAL A 145 -10.99 18.32 20.81
N ASP A 146 -10.82 19.60 20.47
CA ASP A 146 -11.71 20.69 20.92
C ASP A 146 -13.19 20.38 20.65
N LYS A 147 -14.05 20.82 21.59
CA LYS A 147 -15.51 20.61 21.58
C LYS A 147 -15.92 19.13 21.50
N SER A 148 -15.08 18.22 22.00
CA SER A 148 -15.42 16.82 22.10
C SER A 148 -14.65 16.06 23.17
N GLU A 149 -15.11 14.86 23.45
CA GLU A 149 -14.40 13.91 24.33
C GLU A 149 -13.39 13.05 23.57
N ASP A 150 -13.27 13.20 22.25
CA ASP A 150 -12.31 12.46 21.43
C ASP A 150 -10.88 12.86 21.81
N SER A 151 -9.96 11.91 21.69
CA SER A 151 -8.54 12.15 21.91
C SER A 151 -7.69 11.74 20.71
N ILE A 152 -6.51 12.38 20.60
CA ILE A 152 -5.45 11.98 19.70
C ILE A 152 -4.23 11.62 20.53
N LEU A 153 -3.73 10.40 20.36
CA LEU A 153 -2.47 9.95 20.94
C LEU A 153 -1.36 10.15 19.92
N VAL A 154 -0.30 10.85 20.31
CA VAL A 154 0.89 11.06 19.46
C VAL A 154 2.08 10.36 20.09
N TYR A 155 2.55 9.31 19.43
CA TYR A 155 3.78 8.60 19.78
C TYR A 155 4.94 9.18 18.95
N VAL A 156 6.03 9.54 19.61
CA VAL A 156 7.23 10.09 18.98
C VAL A 156 8.35 9.08 19.15
N PHE A 157 8.76 8.43 18.06
CA PHE A 157 9.87 7.48 18.07
C PHE A 157 11.18 8.18 17.69
N ASP A 158 12.32 7.62 18.12
CA ASP A 158 13.65 8.14 17.75
C ASP A 158 13.98 7.94 16.27
N SER A 159 13.27 7.04 15.58
CA SER A 159 13.50 6.72 14.17
C SER A 159 12.27 6.09 13.52
N VAL A 160 12.22 6.11 12.19
CA VAL A 160 11.19 5.43 11.39
C VAL A 160 11.18 3.93 11.66
N ASP A 161 12.35 3.30 11.80
CA ASP A 161 12.42 1.85 12.07
C ASP A 161 11.84 1.49 13.43
N LYS A 162 12.12 2.28 14.46
CA LYS A 162 11.50 2.10 15.79
C LYS A 162 9.98 2.27 15.75
N ARG A 163 9.47 3.23 14.96
CA ARG A 163 8.03 3.37 14.70
C ARG A 163 7.48 2.10 14.05
N ARG A 164 8.10 1.61 12.96
CA ARG A 164 7.65 0.39 12.24
C ARG A 164 7.61 -0.85 13.14
N LEU A 165 8.58 -0.99 14.05
CA LEU A 165 8.55 -2.04 15.08
C LEU A 165 7.34 -1.87 16.01
N GLY A 166 6.99 -0.62 16.37
CA GLY A 166 5.75 -0.31 17.08
C GLY A 166 4.51 -0.73 16.30
N GLU A 167 4.46 -0.46 15.00
CA GLU A 167 3.32 -0.79 14.13
C GLU A 167 2.99 -2.27 14.07
N ASN A 168 4.02 -3.10 13.91
CA ASN A 168 3.87 -4.56 13.88
C ASN A 168 3.22 -5.11 15.14
N ASN A 169 3.23 -4.34 16.24
CA ASN A 169 2.64 -4.72 17.50
C ASN A 169 1.28 -4.05 17.77
N ILE A 170 0.78 -3.14 16.92
CA ILE A 170 -0.47 -2.38 17.18
C ILE A 170 -1.67 -3.29 17.36
N ALA A 171 -1.81 -4.34 16.53
CA ALA A 171 -2.95 -5.25 16.58
C ALA A 171 -3.09 -5.95 17.96
N LYS A 172 -2.00 -6.03 18.73
CA LYS A 172 -2.00 -6.54 20.11
C LYS A 172 -2.66 -5.58 21.09
N TYR A 173 -2.51 -4.27 20.87
CA TYR A 173 -2.93 -3.23 21.81
C TYR A 173 -4.30 -2.64 21.48
N TYR A 174 -4.67 -2.61 20.20
CA TYR A 174 -5.91 -2.01 19.74
C TYR A 174 -6.54 -2.86 18.63
N PRO A 175 -7.72 -3.47 18.85
CA PRO A 175 -8.37 -4.32 17.85
C PRO A 175 -9.04 -3.53 16.70
N SER A 176 -9.22 -2.20 16.83
CA SER A 176 -9.80 -1.36 15.76
C SER A 176 -9.34 0.12 15.80
N PRO A 177 -8.03 0.43 15.81
CA PRO A 177 -7.57 1.81 15.87
C PRO A 177 -7.66 2.49 14.49
N VAL A 178 -8.15 3.73 14.49
CA VAL A 178 -7.89 4.67 13.40
C VAL A 178 -6.52 5.28 13.67
N TYR A 179 -5.45 4.60 13.22
CA TYR A 179 -4.09 5.10 13.34
C TYR A 179 -3.50 5.48 11.99
N ARG A 180 -2.57 6.42 11.99
CA ARG A 180 -1.82 6.86 10.82
C ARG A 180 -0.37 7.12 11.19
N PRO A 181 0.61 6.53 10.48
CA PRO A 181 1.99 6.91 10.62
C PRO A 181 2.32 8.20 9.88
N ALA A 182 3.30 8.94 10.40
CA ALA A 182 4.01 9.95 9.63
C ALA A 182 5.47 10.04 10.04
N ARG A 183 6.39 9.65 9.14
CA ARG A 183 7.83 9.59 9.41
C ARG A 183 8.16 8.79 10.69
N ASN A 184 8.63 9.43 11.76
CA ASN A 184 8.89 8.82 13.07
C ASN A 184 7.70 8.91 14.04
N LEU A 185 6.58 9.51 13.63
CA LEU A 185 5.37 9.61 14.44
C LEU A 185 4.39 8.51 14.13
N MET A 186 3.62 8.16 15.15
CA MET A 186 2.43 7.35 15.01
C MET A 186 1.29 8.04 15.75
N LEU A 187 0.20 8.30 15.05
CA LEU A 187 -0.95 9.03 15.60
C LEU A 187 -2.16 8.10 15.66
N PHE A 188 -2.89 8.13 16.77
CA PHE A 188 -4.15 7.40 16.94
C PHE A 188 -5.27 8.39 17.18
N TYR A 189 -6.37 8.26 16.45
CA TYR A 189 -7.61 8.95 16.74
C TYR A 189 -8.52 8.03 17.56
N GLN A 190 -8.85 8.44 18.78
CA GLN A 190 -9.72 7.74 19.70
C GLN A 190 -11.06 8.48 19.79
N ALA A 191 -12.03 8.03 19.00
CA ALA A 191 -13.38 8.55 19.06
C ALA A 191 -14.11 8.02 20.29
N VAL A 192 -14.82 8.89 21.00
CA VAL A 192 -15.76 8.45 22.04
C VAL A 192 -17.08 8.10 21.36
N MET A 193 -17.36 6.80 21.28
CA MET A 193 -18.57 6.30 20.64
C MET A 193 -19.75 6.41 21.60
N PRO A 194 -20.88 7.00 21.18
CA PRO A 194 -22.07 7.10 22.03
C PRO A 194 -22.73 5.73 22.20
N GLU A 195 -23.52 5.59 23.26
CA GLU A 195 -24.16 4.31 23.62
C GLU A 195 -25.38 4.02 22.74
N THR A 196 -26.00 5.05 22.16
CA THR A 196 -27.24 4.91 21.38
C THR A 196 -27.04 5.20 19.89
N LEU A 197 -27.85 4.53 19.05
CA LEU A 197 -27.85 4.76 17.60
C LEU A 197 -28.30 6.18 17.22
N GLU A 198 -29.20 6.78 18.00
CA GLU A 198 -29.70 8.13 17.79
C GLU A 198 -28.58 9.16 18.00
N GLU A 199 -27.86 9.07 19.12
CA GLU A 199 -26.69 9.90 19.39
C GLU A 199 -25.59 9.66 18.36
N TYR A 200 -25.32 8.40 17.99
CA TYR A 200 -24.36 8.07 16.94
C TYR A 200 -24.71 8.76 15.63
N THR A 201 -25.97 8.67 15.21
CA THR A 201 -26.45 9.29 13.96
C THR A 201 -26.35 10.82 14.02
N ALA A 202 -26.62 11.41 15.19
CA ALA A 202 -26.51 12.85 15.39
C ALA A 202 -25.05 13.35 15.29
N ILE A 203 -24.08 12.60 15.82
CA ILE A 203 -22.65 12.99 15.78
C ILE A 203 -21.94 12.57 14.49
N LEU A 204 -22.50 11.62 13.73
CA LEU A 204 -21.84 10.98 12.59
C LEU A 204 -21.24 11.98 11.57
N PRO A 205 -21.96 13.04 11.12
CA PRO A 205 -21.38 14.00 10.19
C PRO A 205 -20.15 14.73 10.75
N THR A 206 -20.19 15.11 12.03
CA THR A 206 -19.09 15.77 12.73
C THR A 206 -17.91 14.82 12.95
N LEU A 207 -18.18 13.57 13.35
CA LEU A 207 -17.17 12.54 13.49
C LEU A 207 -16.47 12.25 12.16
N GLN A 208 -17.24 12.09 11.07
CA GLN A 208 -16.69 11.89 9.72
C GLN A 208 -15.82 13.06 9.27
N SER A 209 -16.27 14.30 9.52
CA SER A 209 -15.49 15.50 9.21
C SER A 209 -14.15 15.52 9.93
N ARG A 210 -14.14 15.22 11.24
CA ARG A 210 -12.91 15.18 12.05
C ARG A 210 -11.98 14.04 11.66
N MET A 211 -12.51 12.84 11.44
CA MET A 211 -11.71 11.69 10.99
C MET A 211 -11.10 11.93 9.62
N LYS A 212 -11.83 12.61 8.72
CA LYS A 212 -11.31 13.04 7.43
C LYS A 212 -10.18 14.06 7.61
N ALA A 213 -10.39 15.11 8.39
CA ALA A 213 -9.35 16.10 8.67
C ALA A 213 -8.10 15.46 9.29
N PHE A 214 -8.27 14.53 10.23
CA PHE A 214 -7.16 13.76 10.83
C PHE A 214 -6.41 12.94 9.77
N THR A 215 -7.14 12.14 8.99
CA THR A 215 -6.55 11.27 7.96
C THR A 215 -5.81 12.09 6.91
N ASP A 216 -6.45 13.14 6.39
CA ASP A 216 -5.88 13.98 5.34
C ASP A 216 -4.67 14.76 5.86
N THR A 217 -4.71 15.28 7.08
CA THR A 217 -3.55 16.00 7.66
C THR A 217 -2.34 15.08 7.79
N VAL A 218 -2.52 13.88 8.35
CA VAL A 218 -1.39 12.96 8.54
C VAL A 218 -0.86 12.51 7.19
N PHE A 219 -1.74 12.29 6.22
CA PHE A 219 -1.37 11.80 4.91
C PHE A 219 -0.73 12.87 4.01
N LEU A 220 -1.42 13.99 3.82
CA LEU A 220 -1.04 15.03 2.85
C LEU A 220 -0.02 16.01 3.45
N ASP A 221 -0.16 16.39 4.72
CA ASP A 221 0.72 17.41 5.30
C ASP A 221 1.95 16.79 5.96
N LEU A 222 1.75 15.87 6.92
CA LEU A 222 2.87 15.33 7.70
C LEU A 222 3.76 14.37 6.88
N ASN A 223 3.17 13.60 5.96
CA ASN A 223 3.93 12.77 5.04
C ASN A 223 4.21 13.45 3.69
N GLN A 224 3.81 14.72 3.52
CA GLN A 224 3.93 15.43 2.24
C GLN A 224 3.28 14.62 1.10
N GLY A 225 2.13 14.01 1.39
CA GLY A 225 1.42 13.18 0.45
C GLY A 225 0.96 13.95 -0.77
N GLU A 226 1.04 13.28 -1.91
CA GLU A 226 0.60 13.77 -3.20
C GLU A 226 -0.69 13.08 -3.62
N THR A 227 -1.39 13.70 -4.58
CA THR A 227 -2.56 13.10 -5.22
C THR A 227 -2.37 13.19 -6.72
N VAL A 228 -2.51 12.06 -7.39
CA VAL A 228 -2.58 11.99 -8.85
C VAL A 228 -3.93 11.44 -9.27
N THR A 229 -4.50 12.03 -10.31
CA THR A 229 -5.72 11.52 -10.93
C THR A 229 -5.43 11.15 -12.38
N LEU A 230 -5.74 9.90 -12.72
CA LEU A 230 -5.67 9.37 -14.07
C LEU A 230 -7.08 9.27 -14.63
N LYS A 231 -7.29 9.77 -15.85
CA LYS A 231 -8.58 9.74 -16.54
C LYS A 231 -8.43 9.21 -17.95
N GLY A 232 -9.49 8.56 -18.43
CA GLY A 232 -9.55 8.02 -19.78
C GLY A 232 -10.98 7.68 -20.17
N GLN A 233 -11.24 7.52 -21.45
CA GLN A 233 -12.55 7.10 -21.93
C GLN A 233 -12.46 6.38 -23.28
N SER A 234 -13.45 5.53 -23.56
CA SER A 234 -13.75 4.92 -24.84
C SER A 234 -15.10 5.45 -25.37
N GLU A 235 -15.72 4.73 -26.29
CA GLU A 235 -17.03 5.10 -26.85
C GLU A 235 -18.14 5.04 -25.79
N HIS A 236 -18.14 4.01 -24.94
CA HIS A 236 -19.19 3.80 -23.94
C HIS A 236 -18.71 3.76 -22.50
N TRP A 237 -17.41 3.91 -22.23
CA TRP A 237 -16.86 3.85 -20.89
C TRP A 237 -15.99 5.06 -20.57
N GLN A 238 -16.08 5.50 -19.32
CA GLN A 238 -15.21 6.50 -18.72
C GLN A 238 -14.53 5.89 -17.50
N GLY A 239 -13.22 6.06 -17.38
CA GLY A 239 -12.45 5.65 -16.22
C GLY A 239 -11.84 6.85 -15.50
N GLU A 240 -11.84 6.79 -14.17
CA GLU A 240 -11.10 7.72 -13.33
C GLU A 240 -10.51 6.96 -12.14
N ILE A 241 -9.20 7.09 -11.93
CA ILE A 241 -8.50 6.58 -10.76
C ILE A 241 -7.75 7.73 -10.11
N THR A 242 -8.04 7.98 -8.84
CA THR A 242 -7.29 8.89 -7.97
C THR A 242 -6.42 8.06 -7.02
N ILE A 243 -5.12 8.34 -7.01
CA ILE A 243 -4.15 7.73 -6.12
C ILE A 243 -3.62 8.83 -5.21
N GLN A 244 -3.91 8.72 -3.92
CA GLN A 244 -3.23 9.50 -2.89
C GLN A 244 -2.05 8.67 -2.41
N TYR A 245 -0.84 9.22 -2.41
CA TYR A 245 0.35 8.49 -2.02
C TYR A 245 1.35 9.37 -1.25
N PHE A 246 2.22 8.75 -0.48
CA PHE A 246 3.47 9.38 -0.04
C PHE A 246 4.63 8.42 -0.24
N GLN A 247 5.82 8.98 -0.43
CA GLN A 247 7.07 8.25 -0.49
C GLN A 247 8.11 9.04 0.31
N TYR A 248 8.62 8.43 1.37
CA TYR A 248 9.60 9.03 2.25
C TYR A 248 10.84 8.14 2.31
N TRP A 249 11.94 8.67 1.77
CA TRP A 249 13.25 8.03 1.78
C TRP A 249 14.02 8.51 3.01
N PHE A 250 14.46 7.59 3.85
CA PHE A 250 15.18 7.88 5.09
C PHE A 250 16.45 7.04 5.21
N GLN A 251 17.44 7.49 5.98
CA GLN A 251 18.55 6.63 6.40
C GLN A 251 18.28 6.07 7.80
N ASN A 252 18.49 4.76 7.95
CA ASN A 252 18.40 4.14 9.26
C ASN A 252 19.70 4.22 10.07
N GLU A 253 19.67 3.69 11.29
CA GLU A 253 20.80 3.68 12.23
C GLU A 253 22.05 2.93 11.70
N ASN A 254 21.91 2.13 10.63
CA ASN A 254 23.00 1.40 9.98
C ASN A 254 23.43 2.04 8.65
N ASP A 255 23.06 3.30 8.39
CA ASP A 255 23.32 4.03 7.15
C ASP A 255 22.69 3.37 5.89
N VAL A 256 21.68 2.51 6.08
CA VAL A 256 20.94 1.89 4.99
C VAL A 256 19.74 2.77 4.63
N THR A 257 19.59 3.08 3.34
CA THR A 257 18.42 3.80 2.83
C THR A 257 17.18 2.92 2.90
N GLY A 258 16.17 3.37 3.64
CA GLY A 258 14.83 2.80 3.70
C GLY A 258 13.81 3.62 2.91
N LEU A 259 12.71 2.96 2.54
CA LEU A 259 11.51 3.60 1.98
C LEU A 259 10.33 3.35 2.92
N ASP A 260 9.68 4.43 3.31
CA ASP A 260 8.38 4.44 3.96
C ASP A 260 7.36 4.98 2.95
N SER A 261 6.37 4.18 2.59
CA SER A 261 5.42 4.57 1.54
C SER A 261 4.08 3.89 1.71
N TYR A 262 3.03 4.60 1.29
CA TYR A 262 1.66 4.11 1.28
C TYR A 262 0.90 4.75 0.13
N ALA A 263 -0.04 4.00 -0.45
CA ALA A 263 -0.98 4.51 -1.44
C ALA A 263 -2.42 4.11 -1.11
N LEU A 264 -3.33 5.05 -1.33
CA LEU A 264 -4.78 4.87 -1.34
C LEU A 264 -5.28 5.12 -2.76
N THR A 265 -5.79 4.08 -3.40
CA THR A 265 -6.34 4.14 -4.75
C THR A 265 -7.86 4.07 -4.67
N LYS A 266 -8.53 5.08 -5.24
CA LYS A 266 -9.99 5.12 -5.38
C LYS A 266 -10.34 5.49 -6.81
N GLY A 267 -11.36 4.86 -7.37
CA GLY A 267 -11.75 5.17 -8.73
C GLY A 267 -13.03 4.49 -9.15
N PHE A 268 -13.33 4.63 -10.43
CA PHE A 268 -14.44 3.97 -11.07
C PHE A 268 -14.19 3.69 -12.55
N LEU A 269 -14.92 2.71 -13.07
CA LEU A 269 -15.27 2.60 -14.49
C LEU A 269 -16.77 2.85 -14.62
N ARG A 270 -17.16 3.88 -15.36
CA ARG A 270 -18.54 4.30 -15.55
C ARG A 270 -18.96 4.07 -16.99
N TYR A 271 -20.09 3.41 -17.18
CA TYR A 271 -20.74 3.34 -18.48
C TYR A 271 -21.44 4.66 -18.80
N ILE A 272 -21.17 5.21 -19.99
CA ILE A 272 -21.65 6.50 -20.48
C ILE A 272 -22.51 6.39 -21.76
N GLY A 273 -22.79 5.16 -22.22
CA GLY A 273 -23.68 4.92 -23.35
C GLY A 273 -25.16 5.07 -22.98
N ASP A 274 -26.03 4.94 -23.98
CA ASP A 274 -27.49 4.90 -23.79
C ASP A 274 -27.89 3.78 -22.83
N GLU A 275 -29.02 3.94 -22.12
CA GLU A 275 -29.55 3.07 -21.05
C GLU A 275 -29.85 1.62 -21.49
N GLU A 276 -28.83 0.89 -21.94
CA GLU A 276 -28.84 -0.54 -22.14
C GLU A 276 -28.51 -1.24 -20.82
N GLU A 277 -29.18 -2.36 -20.60
CA GLU A 277 -28.81 -3.26 -19.51
C GLU A 277 -27.46 -3.91 -19.82
N ILE A 278 -26.44 -3.61 -19.00
CA ILE A 278 -25.11 -4.21 -19.14
C ILE A 278 -25.11 -5.59 -18.50
N LYS A 279 -24.93 -6.62 -19.32
CA LYS A 279 -24.80 -8.03 -18.93
C LYS A 279 -23.41 -8.54 -19.26
N ASP A 280 -23.01 -9.55 -18.51
CA ASP A 280 -21.76 -10.30 -18.73
C ASP A 280 -20.53 -9.38 -18.83
N LEU A 281 -20.43 -8.43 -17.90
CA LEU A 281 -19.35 -7.47 -17.81
C LEU A 281 -18.08 -8.16 -17.29
N SER A 282 -17.00 -8.09 -18.04
CA SER A 282 -15.63 -8.35 -17.59
C SER A 282 -14.83 -7.07 -17.72
N TYR A 283 -14.04 -6.73 -16.71
CA TYR A 283 -13.17 -5.56 -16.78
C TYR A 283 -11.80 -5.89 -16.21
N LYS A 284 -10.79 -5.25 -16.79
CA LYS A 284 -9.41 -5.31 -16.34
C LYS A 284 -8.80 -3.92 -16.44
N TYR A 285 -8.06 -3.52 -15.42
CA TYR A 285 -7.16 -2.37 -15.48
C TYR A 285 -5.77 -2.82 -15.03
N SER A 286 -4.75 -2.39 -15.77
CA SER A 286 -3.38 -2.79 -15.50
C SER A 286 -2.37 -1.70 -15.80
N SER A 287 -1.32 -1.67 -14.99
CA SER A 287 -0.07 -0.95 -15.19
C SER A 287 1.09 -1.95 -15.25
N ASN A 288 2.32 -1.46 -15.31
CA ASN A 288 3.53 -2.29 -15.37
C ASN A 288 3.70 -3.22 -14.14
N THR A 289 3.16 -2.83 -12.99
CA THR A 289 3.36 -3.55 -11.72
C THR A 289 2.05 -4.07 -11.12
N LEU A 290 0.91 -3.60 -11.63
CA LEU A 290 -0.40 -3.93 -11.09
C LEU A 290 -1.32 -4.42 -12.20
N SER A 291 -2.01 -5.52 -11.96
CA SER A 291 -3.11 -5.98 -12.80
C SER A 291 -4.28 -6.40 -11.93
N ARG A 292 -5.44 -5.81 -12.18
CA ARG A 292 -6.67 -6.04 -11.43
C ARG A 292 -7.84 -6.14 -12.39
N GLY A 293 -8.90 -6.83 -11.97
CA GLY A 293 -10.08 -6.99 -12.79
C GLY A 293 -11.13 -7.82 -12.10
N GLY A 294 -12.26 -8.02 -12.77
CA GLY A 294 -13.33 -8.84 -12.27
C GLY A 294 -14.43 -9.04 -13.29
N THR A 295 -15.36 -9.93 -12.96
CA THR A 295 -16.52 -10.25 -13.78
C THR A 295 -17.81 -10.00 -13.02
N LYS A 296 -18.86 -9.55 -13.71
CA LYS A 296 -20.21 -9.34 -13.18
C LYS A 296 -21.23 -9.82 -14.21
N THR A 297 -22.21 -10.62 -13.78
CA THR A 297 -23.31 -11.08 -14.66
C THR A 297 -24.26 -9.94 -15.02
N GLN A 298 -24.37 -8.94 -14.15
CA GLN A 298 -25.18 -7.73 -14.34
C GLN A 298 -24.54 -6.57 -13.59
N LEU A 299 -24.58 -5.36 -14.16
CA LEU A 299 -24.14 -4.17 -13.46
C LEU A 299 -25.32 -3.51 -12.72
N ASN A 300 -25.22 -3.43 -11.39
CA ASN A 300 -26.18 -2.70 -10.57
C ASN A 300 -25.75 -1.23 -10.51
N GLY A 301 -26.34 -0.40 -11.38
CA GLY A 301 -25.96 1.00 -11.59
C GLY A 301 -25.09 1.17 -12.83
N THR A 302 -24.41 2.31 -12.96
CA THR A 302 -23.55 2.62 -14.12
C THR A 302 -22.06 2.50 -13.81
N GLU A 303 -21.68 2.14 -12.58
CA GLU A 303 -20.29 2.21 -12.12
C GLU A 303 -19.77 0.91 -11.52
N VAL A 304 -18.55 0.56 -11.90
CA VAL A 304 -17.68 -0.36 -11.18
C VAL A 304 -16.77 0.46 -10.29
N LYS A 305 -16.87 0.30 -8.97
CA LYS A 305 -15.99 0.99 -8.01
C LYS A 305 -14.64 0.28 -7.90
N ILE A 306 -13.58 1.07 -7.90
CA ILE A 306 -12.20 0.64 -7.68
C ILE A 306 -11.77 1.18 -6.32
N ASN A 307 -11.33 0.30 -5.42
CA ASN A 307 -10.71 0.67 -4.15
C ASN A 307 -9.54 -0.29 -3.92
N ASP A 308 -8.34 0.23 -3.74
CA ASP A 308 -7.14 -0.53 -3.39
C ASP A 308 -6.31 0.30 -2.41
N GLU A 309 -5.57 -0.36 -1.53
CA GLU A 309 -4.65 0.29 -0.61
C GLU A 309 -3.46 -0.62 -0.29
N GLY A 310 -2.30 -0.03 -0.05
CA GLY A 310 -1.12 -0.82 0.27
C GLY A 310 0.15 -0.02 0.50
N SER A 311 1.13 -0.70 1.11
CA SER A 311 2.50 -0.22 1.23
C SER A 311 3.29 -0.51 -0.04
N GLY A 312 4.42 0.21 -0.23
CA GLY A 312 5.24 0.06 -1.45
C GLY A 312 4.60 0.75 -2.66
N ALA A 313 4.09 1.96 -2.45
CA ALA A 313 3.30 2.72 -3.42
C ALA A 313 4.06 2.92 -4.74
N TYR A 314 3.70 2.16 -5.78
CA TYR A 314 4.07 2.45 -7.15
C TYR A 314 2.98 3.31 -7.80
N ILE A 315 3.37 4.43 -8.39
CA ILE A 315 2.45 5.39 -8.99
C ILE A 315 2.58 5.31 -10.51
N PRO A 316 1.68 4.60 -11.21
CA PRO A 316 1.77 4.48 -12.64
C PRO A 316 1.55 5.80 -13.36
N ASP A 317 2.15 5.93 -14.54
CA ASP A 317 1.87 7.03 -15.46
C ASP A 317 0.55 6.81 -16.21
N CYS A 318 0.19 5.54 -16.42
CA CYS A 318 -1.04 5.15 -17.07
C CYS A 318 -1.61 3.83 -16.55
N TYR A 319 -2.91 3.64 -16.75
CA TYR A 319 -3.56 2.34 -16.69
C TYR A 319 -4.14 1.99 -18.06
N GLN A 320 -3.81 0.80 -18.56
CA GLN A 320 -4.52 0.19 -19.67
C GLN A 320 -5.81 -0.43 -19.15
N VAL A 321 -6.94 -0.07 -19.74
CA VAL A 321 -8.26 -0.58 -19.38
C VAL A 321 -8.81 -1.40 -20.52
N LYS A 322 -9.32 -2.58 -20.19
CA LYS A 322 -10.11 -3.42 -21.09
C LYS A 322 -11.45 -3.72 -20.44
N VAL A 323 -12.53 -3.47 -21.19
CA VAL A 323 -13.90 -3.78 -20.76
C VAL A 323 -14.58 -4.63 -21.82
N GLU A 324 -15.11 -5.77 -21.42
CA GLU A 324 -15.92 -6.67 -22.26
C GLU A 324 -17.33 -6.70 -21.71
N TRP A 325 -18.35 -6.43 -22.52
CA TRP A 325 -19.74 -6.31 -22.06
C TRP A 325 -20.71 -6.55 -23.20
N ASN A 326 -21.82 -7.27 -22.99
CA ASN A 326 -22.82 -7.57 -24.05
C ASN A 326 -22.19 -8.08 -25.38
N GLY A 327 -21.05 -8.79 -25.32
CA GLY A 327 -20.30 -9.26 -26.50
C GLY A 327 -19.46 -8.18 -27.23
N LYS A 328 -19.43 -6.94 -26.73
CA LYS A 328 -18.54 -5.86 -27.18
C LYS A 328 -17.26 -5.85 -26.36
N VAL A 329 -16.19 -5.33 -26.95
CA VAL A 329 -14.89 -5.13 -26.29
C VAL A 329 -14.43 -3.70 -26.55
N GLU A 330 -14.06 -3.00 -25.49
CA GLU A 330 -13.51 -1.65 -25.54
C GLU A 330 -12.22 -1.58 -24.74
N GLU A 331 -11.23 -0.89 -25.31
CA GLU A 331 -9.93 -0.66 -24.69
C GLU A 331 -9.64 0.84 -24.72
N PHE A 332 -9.12 1.35 -23.60
CA PHE A 332 -8.69 2.74 -23.49
C PHE A 332 -7.62 2.88 -22.43
N GLU A 333 -6.88 3.98 -22.51
CA GLU A 333 -5.84 4.33 -21.55
C GLU A 333 -6.34 5.41 -20.61
N MET A 334 -6.06 5.26 -19.30
CA MET A 334 -6.18 6.35 -18.34
C MET A 334 -4.80 6.94 -18.09
N THR A 335 -4.63 8.24 -18.32
CA THR A 335 -3.35 8.95 -18.14
C THR A 335 -3.51 10.11 -17.16
N ARG A 336 -2.39 10.57 -16.60
CA ARG A 336 -2.36 11.73 -15.70
C ARG A 336 -2.87 12.98 -16.42
N MET A 337 -3.73 13.73 -15.74
CA MET A 337 -4.26 15.03 -16.22
C MET A 337 -3.28 16.18 -16.01
#